data_AF-A0A4W6DZ99-F1
#
_entry.id   AF-A0A4W6DZ99-F1
#
_cell.length_a   1.000
_cell.length_b   1.000
_cell.length_c   1.000
_cell.angle_alpha   90.00
_cell.angle_beta   90.00
_cell.angle_gamma   90.00
#
_symmetry.space_group_name_H-M   'P 1'
#
loop_
_entity.id
_entity.type
_entity.pdbx_description
1 polymer ?
#
loop_
_entity_poly.entity_id
_entity_poly.type
_entity_poly.pdbx_seq_one_letter_code
_entity_poly.pdbx_strand_id
1 'polypeptide(L)'
;MSRHSKLQKQVLALYRQFLRAGRDKPGFIPRIRDEFRENSRIKKTDVMHIEYLYRRGQRQLEQLRDVNTKQLGSFAKPKDQS
;
A
#
# COMPACT_ATOMS: atom_id res chain seq x y z
N MET A 1 -24.17 -6.13 -4.34
CA MET A 1 -22.73 -5.82 -4.09
C MET A 1 -22.09 -7.01 -3.39
N SER A 2 -21.03 -7.60 -3.94
CA SER A 2 -20.32 -8.70 -3.27
C SER A 2 -19.69 -8.19 -1.96
N ARG A 3 -20.00 -8.83 -0.83
CA ARG A 3 -19.44 -8.47 0.48
C ARG A 3 -17.92 -8.68 0.46
N HIS A 4 -17.16 -7.63 0.75
CA HIS A 4 -15.70 -7.73 0.82
C HIS A 4 -15.25 -8.68 1.94
N SER A 5 -14.21 -9.48 1.65
CA SER A 5 -13.54 -10.30 2.66
C SER A 5 -12.88 -9.45 3.74
N LYS A 6 -12.54 -10.06 4.88
CA LYS A 6 -11.82 -9.36 5.96
C LYS A 6 -10.51 -8.75 5.46
N LEU A 7 -9.73 -9.52 4.69
CA LEU A 7 -8.48 -9.06 4.09
C LEU A 7 -8.69 -7.89 3.12
N GLN A 8 -9.70 -7.95 2.26
CA GLN A 8 -10.02 -6.83 1.36
C GLN A 8 -10.35 -5.55 2.13
N LYS A 9 -11.12 -5.66 3.23
CA LYS A 9 -11.41 -4.50 4.10
C LYS A 9 -10.15 -3.95 4.76
N GLN A 10 -9.23 -4.83 5.18
CA GLN A 10 -7.93 -4.44 5.76
C GLN A 10 -7.08 -3.69 4.73
N VAL A 11 -6.96 -4.19 3.50
CA VAL A 11 -6.23 -3.51 2.40
C VAL A 11 -6.84 -2.14 2.09
N LEU A 12 -8.17 -2.03 2.02
CA LEU A 12 -8.85 -0.75 1.80
C LEU A 12 -8.63 0.23 2.97
N ALA A 13 -8.59 -0.27 4.20
CA ALA A 13 -8.27 0.55 5.37
C ALA A 13 -6.81 1.05 5.31
N LEU A 14 -5.88 0.19 4.95
CA LEU A 14 -4.46 0.53 4.77
C LEU A 14 -4.28 1.63 3.72
N TYR A 15 -4.95 1.51 2.57
CA TYR A 15 -4.93 2.56 1.53
C TYR A 15 -5.39 3.92 2.06
N ARG A 16 -6.52 3.97 2.78
CA ARG A 16 -7.02 5.23 3.38
C ARG A 16 -6.05 5.80 4.40
N GLN A 17 -5.38 4.95 5.18
CA GLN A 17 -4.38 5.40 6.15
C GLN A 17 -3.15 6.01 5.48
N PHE A 18 -2.66 5.42 4.38
CA PHE A 18 -1.60 5.99 3.56
C PHE A 18 -1.99 7.37 3.01
N LEU A 19 -3.19 7.50 2.43
CA LEU A 19 -3.69 8.79 1.94
C LEU A 19 -3.76 9.86 3.04
N ARG A 20 -4.12 9.48 4.27
CA ARG A 20 -4.12 10.40 5.41
C ARG A 20 -2.71 10.80 5.81
N ALA A 21 -1.79 9.85 5.93
CA ALA A 21 -0.40 10.11 6.34
C ALA A 21 0.42 10.86 5.28
N GLY A 22 0.05 10.74 4.01
CA GLY A 22 0.67 11.44 2.88
C GLY A 22 0.01 12.77 2.52
N ARG A 23 -1.09 13.18 3.19
CA ARG A 23 -1.86 14.38 2.81
C ARG A 23 -1.02 15.65 2.87
N ASP A 24 -0.17 15.76 3.89
CA ASP A 24 0.67 16.94 4.14
C ASP A 24 2.05 16.86 3.46
N LYS A 25 2.28 15.80 2.65
CA LYS A 25 3.54 15.55 1.95
C LYS A 25 3.35 15.72 0.42
N PRO A 26 3.94 16.76 -0.21
CA PRO A 26 3.80 16.99 -1.66
C PRO A 26 4.23 15.77 -2.48
N GLY A 27 3.44 15.38 -3.48
CA GLY A 27 3.75 14.26 -4.39
C GLY A 27 3.52 12.86 -3.82
N PHE A 28 3.19 12.69 -2.54
CA PHE A 28 2.94 11.36 -1.95
C PHE A 28 1.60 10.78 -2.38
N ILE A 29 0.53 11.58 -2.45
CA ILE A 29 -0.82 11.10 -2.80
C ILE A 29 -0.87 10.45 -4.20
N PRO A 30 -0.33 11.06 -5.28
CA PRO A 30 -0.24 10.40 -6.58
C PRO A 30 0.54 9.08 -6.50
N ARG A 31 1.72 9.08 -5.87
CA ARG A 31 2.56 7.88 -5.75
C ARG A 31 1.86 6.73 -5.01
N ILE A 32 1.16 7.04 -3.91
CA ILE A 32 0.36 6.06 -3.16
C ILE A 32 -0.74 5.47 -4.07
N ARG A 33 -1.47 6.32 -4.80
CA ARG A 33 -2.52 5.86 -5.72
C ARG A 33 -1.97 4.92 -6.79
N ASP A 34 -0.85 5.30 -7.39
CA ASP A 34 -0.22 4.53 -8.47
C ASP A 34 0.26 3.17 -7.96
N GLU A 35 0.90 3.10 -6.79
CA GLU A 35 1.34 1.82 -6.23
C GLU A 35 0.16 0.91 -5.84
N PHE A 36 -0.89 1.44 -5.22
CA PHE A 36 -2.07 0.62 -4.91
C PHE A 36 -2.80 0.15 -6.18
N ARG A 37 -2.80 0.99 -7.24
CA ARG A 37 -3.37 0.64 -8.54
C ARG A 37 -2.56 -0.46 -9.24
N GLU A 38 -1.23 -0.39 -9.21
CA GLU A 38 -0.36 -1.44 -9.75
C GLU A 38 -0.62 -2.78 -9.06
N ASN A 39 -0.64 -2.79 -7.72
CA ASN A 39 -0.88 -4.00 -6.93
C ASN A 39 -2.33 -4.51 -7.03
N SER A 40 -3.29 -3.70 -7.47
CA SER A 40 -4.68 -4.14 -7.69
C SER A 40 -4.81 -5.22 -8.79
N ARG A 41 -3.78 -5.38 -9.63
CA ARG A 41 -3.68 -6.41 -10.67
C ARG A 41 -3.38 -7.81 -10.11
N ILE A 42 -2.97 -7.92 -8.84
CA ILE A 42 -2.72 -9.20 -8.18
C ILE A 42 -4.02 -10.01 -8.13
N LYS A 43 -3.93 -11.29 -8.48
CA LYS A 43 -5.07 -12.20 -8.43
C LYS A 43 -5.61 -12.26 -7.00
N LYS A 44 -6.92 -12.09 -6.83
CA LYS A 44 -7.59 -12.12 -5.50
C LYS A 44 -7.38 -13.45 -4.74
N THR A 45 -7.05 -14.52 -5.46
CA THR A 45 -6.74 -15.86 -4.93
C THR A 45 -5.31 -15.98 -4.39
N ASP A 46 -4.42 -15.05 -4.71
CA ASP A 46 -3.04 -15.03 -4.19
C ASP A 46 -3.00 -14.42 -2.78
N VAL A 47 -3.69 -15.08 -1.86
CA VAL A 47 -3.93 -14.59 -0.50
C VAL A 47 -2.61 -14.38 0.25
N MET A 48 -1.65 -15.30 0.11
CA MET A 48 -0.36 -15.23 0.78
C MET A 48 0.46 -14.02 0.33
N HIS A 49 0.48 -13.73 -0.97
CA HIS A 49 1.19 -12.55 -1.48
C HIS A 49 0.50 -11.25 -1.04
N ILE A 50 -0.83 -11.18 -1.08
CA ILE A 50 -1.59 -10.03 -0.59
C ILE A 50 -1.33 -9.78 0.89
N GLU A 51 -1.32 -10.82 1.71
CA GLU A 51 -1.00 -10.70 3.12
C GLU A 51 0.43 -10.24 3.38
N TYR A 52 1.40 -10.75 2.62
CA TYR A 52 2.78 -10.29 2.69
C TYR A 52 2.88 -8.79 2.39
N LEU A 53 2.27 -8.33 1.30
CA LEU A 53 2.25 -6.92 0.93
C LEU A 53 1.51 -6.07 1.95
N TYR A 54 0.42 -6.59 2.52
CA TYR A 54 -0.31 -5.91 3.59
C TYR A 54 0.57 -5.71 4.83
N ARG A 55 1.26 -6.75 5.32
CA ARG A 55 2.18 -6.66 6.46
C ARG A 55 3.38 -5.74 6.18
N ARG A 56 3.88 -5.73 4.94
CA ARG A 56 4.93 -4.79 4.50
C ARG A 56 4.43 -3.35 4.48
N GLY A 57 3.25 -3.11 3.91
CA GLY A 57 2.62 -1.81 3.84
C GLY A 57 2.29 -1.23 5.22
N GLN A 58 1.91 -2.04 6.20
CA GLN A 58 1.75 -1.57 7.58
C GLN A 58 3.05 -0.98 8.15
N ARG A 59 4.19 -1.66 7.98
CA ARG A 59 5.50 -1.16 8.41
C ARG A 59 5.88 0.14 7.69
N GLN A 60 5.60 0.23 6.38
CA GLN A 60 5.86 1.45 5.60
C GLN A 60 4.93 2.61 6.01
N LEU A 61 3.71 2.31 6.42
CA LEU A 61 2.79 3.32 6.94
C LEU A 61 3.29 3.87 8.28
N GLU A 62 3.79 3.01 9.18
CA GLU A 62 4.41 3.43 10.43
C GLU A 62 5.58 4.38 10.17
N GLN A 63 6.47 4.03 9.24
CA GLN A 63 7.56 4.91 8.79
C GLN A 63 7.03 6.22 8.20
N LEU A 64 6.00 6.16 7.35
CA LEU A 64 5.43 7.37 6.72
C LEU A 64 4.82 8.34 7.74
N ARG A 65 4.31 7.83 8.87
CA ARG A 65 3.77 8.65 9.95
C ARG A 65 4.85 9.34 10.76
N ASP A 66 6.09 8.86 10.71
CA ASP A 66 7.24 9.59 11.21
C ASP A 66 7.45 10.86 10.38
N VAL A 67 7.62 11.99 11.08
CA VAL A 67 7.68 13.34 10.52
C VAL A 67 8.94 13.52 9.65
N ASN A 68 9.98 12.72 9.90
CA ASN A 68 11.25 12.80 9.18
C ASN A 68 11.29 12.02 7.85
N THR A 69 10.19 11.35 7.46
CA THR A 69 10.17 10.54 6.25
C THR A 69 10.09 11.40 4.99
N LYS A 70 11.24 11.56 4.33
CA LYS A 70 11.42 12.34 3.09
C LYS A 70 11.06 11.57 1.81
N GLN A 71 10.98 10.24 1.86
CA GLN A 71 10.69 9.41 0.68
C GLN A 71 9.77 8.23 1.01
N LEU A 72 8.88 7.90 0.08
CA LEU A 72 8.04 6.69 0.14
C LEU A 72 8.73 5.54 -0.61
N GLY A 73 9.19 4.53 0.13
CA GLY A 73 9.71 3.29 -0.46
C GLY A 73 8.63 2.51 -1.21
N SER A 74 9.03 1.63 -2.13
CA SER A 74 8.06 0.87 -2.93
C SER A 74 7.39 -0.26 -2.15
N PHE A 75 6.10 -0.52 -2.40
CA PHE A 75 5.36 -1.64 -1.82
C PHE A 75 5.76 -2.99 -2.41
N ALA A 76 6.13 -3.02 -3.69
CA ALA A 76 6.62 -4.24 -4.36
C ALA A 76 8.15 -4.39 -4.19
N LYS A 77 8.68 -5.60 -4.45
CA LYS A 77 10.11 -5.69 -4.77
C LYS A 77 10.33 -4.95 -6.11
N PRO A 78 11.44 -4.23 -6.31
CA PRO A 78 11.79 -3.80 -7.66
C PRO A 78 11.76 -5.04 -8.55
N LYS A 79 11.11 -4.95 -9.71
CA LYS A 79 11.23 -6.00 -10.72
C LYS A 79 12.72 -6.09 -11.01
N ASP A 80 13.36 -7.20 -10.63
CA ASP A 80 14.67 -7.53 -11.15
C ASP A 80 14.53 -7.46 -12.68
N GLN A 81 15.25 -6.51 -13.28
CA GLN A 81 15.44 -6.49 -14.72
C GLN A 81 16.30 -7.71 -15.03
N SER A 82 15.65 -8.81 -15.39
CA SER A 82 16.26 -9.90 -16.15
C SER A 82 16.02 -9.66 -17.63
#